data_AF-A0A919TRG0-F1
#
_entry.id   AF-A0A919TRG0-F1
#
_cell.length_a   1.000
_cell.length_b   1.000
_cell.length_c   1.000
_cell.angle_alpha   90.00
_cell.angle_beta   90.00
_cell.angle_gamma   90.00
#
_symmetry.space_group_name_H-M   'P 1'
#
loop_
_entity.id
_entity.type
_entity.pdbx_description
1 polymer ?
#
loop_
_entity_poly.entity_id
_entity_poly.type
_entity_poly.pdbx_seq_one_letter_code
_entity_poly.pdbx_strand_id
1 'polypeptide(L)'
;MHVLLMPFRRVYRAIVWLANSPRTLILSYAMLIVVCAVLYHFFEEDASVGDAVWWAVVTASTVGYGDISPATWEGRLLAAILISVMVLLVIPLITAHFASKLIVDTDAFRHEEQEELKHNLRRVKVLLEALAEREGVILPDSASPPAAPSDR
;
A
#
# COMPACT_ATOMS: atom_id res chain seq x y z
N MET A 1 -20.45 -19.72 0.05
CA MET A 1 -19.88 -18.46 0.57
C MET A 1 -18.51 -18.09 -0.01
N HIS A 2 -17.65 -19.04 -0.45
CA HIS A 2 -16.32 -18.72 -1.00
C HIS A 2 -16.29 -18.06 -2.39
N VAL A 3 -17.27 -18.35 -3.26
CA VAL A 3 -17.30 -17.82 -4.64
C VAL A 3 -17.67 -16.33 -4.68
N LEU A 4 -18.46 -15.86 -3.72
CA LEU A 4 -18.94 -14.47 -3.65
C LEU A 4 -17.82 -13.47 -3.32
N LEU A 5 -16.80 -13.89 -2.58
CA LEU A 5 -15.68 -13.02 -2.14
C LEU A 5 -14.47 -13.04 -3.08
N MET A 6 -14.45 -13.93 -4.07
CA MET A 6 -13.38 -14.02 -5.08
C MET A 6 -13.12 -12.70 -5.85
N PRO A 7 -14.14 -11.98 -6.37
CA PRO A 7 -13.89 -10.72 -7.08
C PRO A 7 -13.29 -9.66 -6.14
N PHE A 8 -13.77 -9.57 -4.90
CA PHE A 8 -13.28 -8.61 -3.92
C PHE A 8 -11.80 -8.86 -3.57
N ARG A 9 -11.41 -10.12 -3.36
CA ARG A 9 -10.01 -10.49 -3.10
C ARG A 9 -9.09 -10.28 -4.30
N ARG A 10 -9.61 -10.33 -5.53
CA ARG A 10 -8.84 -10.01 -6.75
C ARG A 10 -8.60 -8.51 -6.86
N VAL A 11 -9.64 -7.70 -6.67
CA VAL A 11 -9.54 -6.23 -6.67
C VAL A 11 -8.59 -5.75 -5.58
N TYR A 12 -8.74 -6.23 -4.35
CA TYR A 12 -7.84 -5.91 -3.24
C TYR A 12 -6.37 -6.24 -3.57
N ARG A 13 -6.09 -7.45 -4.06
CA ARG A 13 -4.72 -7.83 -4.45
C ARG A 13 -4.17 -7.00 -5.60
N ALA A 14 -4.99 -6.63 -6.57
CA ALA A 14 -4.57 -5.77 -7.67
C ALA A 14 -4.19 -4.37 -7.18
N ILE A 15 -4.98 -3.78 -6.28
CA ILE A 15 -4.70 -2.48 -5.66
C ILE A 15 -3.40 -2.56 -4.83
N VAL A 16 -3.24 -3.59 -4.00
CA VAL A 16 -2.03 -3.78 -3.18
C VAL A 16 -0.80 -3.99 -4.06
N TRP A 17 -0.89 -4.83 -5.09
CA TRP A 17 0.19 -5.04 -6.05
C TRP A 17 0.59 -3.74 -6.73
N LEU A 18 -0.40 -2.94 -7.14
CA LEU A 18 -0.16 -1.65 -7.77
C LEU A 18 0.57 -0.69 -6.83
N ALA A 19 0.13 -0.60 -5.57
CA ALA A 19 0.71 0.28 -4.55
C ALA A 19 2.12 -0.15 -4.07
N ASN A 20 2.45 -1.43 -4.19
CA ASN A 20 3.69 -1.98 -3.62
C ASN A 20 4.94 -1.68 -4.49
N SER A 21 4.78 -1.15 -5.71
CA SER A 21 5.91 -0.87 -6.61
C SER A 21 5.82 0.51 -7.27
N PRO A 22 6.85 1.37 -7.13
CA PRO A 22 6.82 2.70 -7.75
C PRO A 22 6.79 2.64 -9.28
N ARG A 23 7.42 1.63 -9.88
CA ARG A 23 7.38 1.40 -11.34
C ARG A 23 5.97 1.11 -11.85
N THR A 24 5.21 0.28 -11.13
CA THR A 24 3.84 -0.07 -11.52
C THR A 24 2.91 1.12 -11.39
N LEU A 25 3.09 1.97 -10.36
CA LEU A 25 2.36 3.24 -10.23
C LEU A 25 2.60 4.15 -11.43
N ILE A 26 3.87 4.42 -11.79
CA ILE A 26 4.24 5.29 -12.92
C ILE A 26 3.66 4.75 -14.23
N LEU A 27 3.82 3.44 -14.49
CA LEU A 27 3.31 2.82 -15.72
C LEU A 27 1.77 2.86 -15.79
N SER A 28 1.07 2.63 -14.67
CA SER A 28 -0.38 2.70 -14.62
C SER A 28 -0.92 4.12 -14.84
N TYR A 29 -0.22 5.13 -14.30
CA TYR A 29 -0.57 6.53 -14.49
C TYR A 29 -0.36 6.96 -15.95
N ALA A 30 0.78 6.60 -16.56
CA ALA A 30 1.04 6.85 -17.97
C ALA A 30 0.01 6.14 -18.88
N MET A 31 -0.32 4.88 -18.57
CA MET A 31 -1.35 4.14 -19.29
C MET A 31 -2.72 4.81 -19.18
N LEU A 32 -3.08 5.30 -17.99
CA LEU A 32 -4.34 6.03 -17.79
C LEU A 32 -4.39 7.30 -18.64
N ILE A 33 -3.31 8.08 -18.69
CA ILE A 33 -3.23 9.27 -19.56
C ILE A 33 -3.47 8.89 -21.01
N VAL A 34 -2.82 7.84 -21.52
CA VAL A 34 -2.97 7.39 -22.91
C VAL A 34 -4.41 6.96 -23.18
N VAL A 35 -5.01 6.17 -22.28
CA VAL A 35 -6.40 5.71 -22.42
C VAL A 35 -7.37 6.90 -22.42
N CYS A 36 -7.22 7.83 -21.48
CA CYS A 36 -8.06 9.01 -21.42
C CYS A 36 -7.88 9.94 -22.62
N ALA A 37 -6.65 10.10 -23.14
CA ALA A 37 -6.39 10.88 -24.34
C ALA A 37 -7.07 10.26 -25.58
N VAL A 38 -6.97 8.94 -25.74
CA VAL A 38 -7.65 8.23 -26.85
C VAL A 38 -9.17 8.37 -26.73
N LEU A 39 -9.73 8.19 -25.54
CA LEU A 39 -11.17 8.36 -25.32
C LEU A 39 -11.63 9.81 -25.52
N TYR A 40 -10.83 10.78 -25.09
CA TYR A 40 -11.15 12.19 -25.29
C TYR A 40 -11.17 12.54 -26.78
N HIS A 41 -10.15 12.14 -27.54
CA HIS A 41 -10.12 12.34 -28.98
C HIS A 41 -11.28 11.64 -29.71
N PHE A 42 -11.75 10.51 -29.19
CA PHE A 42 -12.90 9.80 -29.74
C PHE A 42 -14.23 10.51 -29.47
N PHE A 43 -14.41 11.13 -28.30
CA PHE A 43 -15.64 11.85 -27.95
C PHE A 43 -15.65 13.30 -28.42
N GLU A 44 -14.50 13.95 -28.54
CA GLU A 44 -14.34 15.34 -28.97
C GLU A 44 -13.69 15.37 -30.36
N GLU A 45 -14.51 15.26 -31.41
CA GLU A 45 -14.08 15.06 -32.80
C GLU A 45 -13.13 16.17 -33.33
N ASP A 46 -13.27 17.40 -32.83
CA ASP A 46 -12.46 18.55 -33.24
C ASP A 46 -11.10 18.63 -32.52
N ALA A 47 -10.87 17.82 -31.47
CA ALA A 47 -9.63 17.88 -30.69
C ALA A 47 -8.49 17.15 -31.39
N SER A 48 -7.34 17.81 -31.54
CA SER A 48 -6.15 17.12 -32.06
C SER A 48 -5.63 16.06 -31.07
N VAL A 49 -4.84 15.10 -31.55
CA VAL A 49 -4.21 14.09 -30.67
C VAL A 49 -3.32 14.76 -29.61
N GLY A 50 -2.65 15.86 -29.96
CA GLY A 50 -1.84 16.63 -29.03
C GLY A 50 -2.68 17.27 -27.92
N ASP A 51 -3.81 17.87 -28.30
CA ASP A 51 -4.76 18.49 -27.37
C ASP A 51 -5.40 17.46 -26.43
N ALA A 52 -5.71 16.26 -26.94
CA ALA A 52 -6.28 15.19 -26.14
C ALA A 52 -5.29 14.67 -25.09
N VAL A 53 -4.01 14.50 -25.45
CA VAL A 53 -2.95 14.14 -24.50
C VAL A 53 -2.73 15.26 -23.49
N TRP A 54 -2.66 16.51 -23.95
CA TRP A 54 -2.51 17.68 -23.08
C TRP A 54 -3.64 17.77 -22.06
N TRP A 55 -4.89 17.67 -22.51
CA TRP A 55 -6.06 17.67 -21.64
C TRP A 55 -6.00 16.55 -20.60
N ALA A 56 -5.64 15.33 -21.01
CA ALA A 56 -5.53 14.20 -20.10
C ALA A 56 -4.43 14.41 -19.05
N VAL A 57 -3.27 14.97 -19.44
CA VAL A 57 -2.17 15.30 -18.51
C VAL A 57 -2.57 16.38 -17.51
N VAL A 58 -3.13 17.50 -18.00
CA VAL A 58 -3.51 18.64 -17.16
C VAL A 58 -4.63 18.29 -16.19
N THR A 59 -5.59 17.46 -16.63
CA THR A 59 -6.69 16.99 -15.79
C THR A 59 -6.23 15.93 -14.79
N ALA A 60 -5.46 14.93 -15.22
CA ALA A 60 -4.96 13.86 -14.33
C ALA A 60 -3.99 14.39 -13.27
N SER A 61 -3.19 15.40 -13.60
CA SER A 61 -2.31 16.09 -12.65
C SER A 61 -3.05 17.04 -11.71
N THR A 62 -4.36 17.20 -11.86
CA THR A 62 -5.20 18.13 -11.09
C THR A 62 -4.84 19.61 -11.24
N VAL A 63 -4.03 19.97 -12.24
CA VAL A 63 -3.65 21.37 -12.52
C VAL A 63 -4.84 22.14 -13.08
N GLY A 64 -5.52 21.58 -14.08
CA GLY A 64 -6.80 22.11 -14.58
C GLY A 64 -6.74 23.54 -15.12
N TYR A 65 -5.87 23.82 -16.12
CA TYR A 65 -5.78 25.15 -16.72
C TYR A 65 -7.10 25.68 -17.32
N GLY A 66 -7.96 24.78 -17.79
CA GLY A 66 -9.27 25.12 -18.34
C GLY A 66 -9.24 25.69 -19.76
N ASP A 67 -8.09 25.66 -20.41
CA ASP A 67 -7.86 26.00 -21.82
C ASP A 67 -8.54 25.01 -22.77
N ILE A 68 -8.52 23.73 -22.42
CA ILE A 68 -9.20 22.66 -23.14
C ILE A 68 -10.15 21.95 -22.17
N SER A 69 -11.40 21.76 -22.58
CA SER A 69 -12.40 21.06 -21.77
C SER A 69 -13.42 20.34 -22.66
N PRO A 70 -13.97 19.21 -22.20
CA PRO A 70 -14.92 18.44 -22.99
C PRO A 70 -16.24 19.22 -23.18
N ALA A 71 -16.63 19.37 -24.44
CA ALA A 71 -17.89 20.02 -24.81
C ALA A 71 -19.04 19.01 -24.79
N THR A 72 -18.77 17.75 -25.14
CA THR A 72 -19.76 16.68 -25.25
C THR A 72 -20.18 16.13 -23.89
N TRP A 73 -21.35 15.50 -23.85
CA TRP A 73 -21.85 14.84 -22.64
C TRP A 73 -20.94 13.67 -22.22
N GLU A 74 -20.54 12.87 -23.20
CA GLU A 74 -19.66 11.71 -23.04
C GLU A 74 -18.27 12.15 -22.56
N GLY A 75 -17.71 13.21 -23.14
CA GLY A 75 -16.44 13.79 -22.69
C GLY A 75 -16.51 14.32 -21.25
N ARG A 76 -17.63 14.93 -20.85
CA ARG A 76 -17.84 15.37 -19.46
C ARG A 76 -17.95 14.19 -18.48
N LEU A 77 -18.60 13.10 -18.89
CA LEU A 77 -18.65 11.88 -18.10
C LEU A 77 -17.24 11.25 -17.95
N LEU A 78 -16.46 11.21 -19.02
CA LEU A 78 -15.06 10.78 -19.00
C LEU A 78 -14.24 11.64 -18.02
N ALA A 79 -14.39 12.96 -18.06
CA ALA A 79 -13.72 13.87 -17.15
C ALA A 79 -14.09 13.61 -15.69
N ALA A 80 -15.38 13.44 -15.39
CA ALA A 80 -15.85 13.13 -14.04
C ALA A 80 -15.26 11.82 -13.51
N ILE A 81 -15.17 10.80 -14.36
CA ILE A 81 -14.55 9.51 -14.00
C ILE A 81 -13.05 9.69 -13.75
N LEU A 82 -12.33 10.36 -14.65
CA LEU A 82 -10.89 10.61 -14.52
C LEU A 82 -10.58 11.34 -13.20
N ILE A 83 -11.30 12.42 -12.92
CA ILE A 83 -11.14 13.20 -11.69
C ILE A 83 -11.43 12.33 -10.46
N SER A 84 -12.50 11.55 -10.47
CA SER A 84 -12.86 10.66 -9.37
C SER A 84 -11.79 9.60 -9.12
N VAL A 85 -11.23 9.00 -10.18
CA VAL A 85 -10.14 8.01 -10.08
C VAL A 85 -8.86 8.65 -9.53
N MET A 86 -8.53 9.88 -9.93
CA MET A 86 -7.37 10.60 -9.38
C MET A 86 -7.51 10.82 -7.88
N VAL A 87 -8.62 11.43 -7.47
CA VAL A 87 -8.84 11.83 -6.07
C VAL A 87 -9.04 10.63 -5.15
N LEU A 88 -9.79 9.61 -5.58
CA LEU A 88 -10.16 8.48 -4.72
C LEU A 88 -9.13 7.36 -4.70
N LEU A 89 -8.31 7.22 -5.75
CA LEU A 89 -7.40 6.09 -5.90
C LEU A 89 -5.94 6.51 -6.08
N VAL A 90 -5.62 7.23 -7.15
CA VAL A 90 -4.21 7.42 -7.54
C VAL A 90 -3.45 8.31 -6.55
N ILE A 91 -4.01 9.46 -6.18
CA ILE A 91 -3.36 10.39 -5.24
C ILE A 91 -3.18 9.75 -3.85
N PRO A 92 -4.18 9.08 -3.24
CA PRO A 92 -4.00 8.37 -1.98
C PRO A 92 -2.96 7.26 -2.04
N LEU A 93 -2.92 6.47 -3.12
CA LEU A 93 -1.94 5.39 -3.27
C LEU A 93 -0.50 5.93 -3.33
N ILE A 94 -0.28 7.00 -4.11
CA ILE A 94 1.03 7.65 -4.20
C ILE A 94 1.41 8.22 -2.84
N THR A 95 0.52 8.97 -2.20
CA THR A 95 0.74 9.56 -0.87
C THR A 95 1.08 8.48 0.16
N ALA A 96 0.32 7.39 0.22
CA ALA A 96 0.57 6.28 1.15
C ALA A 96 1.92 5.60 0.90
N HIS A 97 2.30 5.41 -0.36
CA HIS A 97 3.59 4.82 -0.72
C HIS A 97 4.79 5.67 -0.28
N PHE A 98 4.69 6.99 -0.38
CA PHE A 98 5.72 7.89 0.12
C PHE A 98 5.70 8.01 1.64
N ALA A 99 4.53 8.13 2.24
CA ALA A 99 4.36 8.17 3.69
C ALA A 99 4.97 6.93 4.37
N SER A 100 4.73 5.73 3.83
CA SER A 100 5.29 4.49 4.38
C SER A 100 6.82 4.42 4.34
N LYS A 101 7.47 5.22 3.49
CA LYS A 101 8.94 5.31 3.42
C LYS A 101 9.51 6.40 4.33
N LEU A 102 8.71 7.42 4.65
CA LEU A 102 9.11 8.52 5.53
C LEU A 102 8.82 8.22 7.00
N ILE A 103 7.81 7.39 7.28
CA ILE A 103 7.51 6.91 8.62
C ILE A 103 8.65 5.98 9.04
N VAL A 104 9.52 6.50 9.90
CA VAL A 104 10.44 5.68 10.70
C VAL A 104 9.59 5.01 11.77
N ASP A 105 9.51 3.70 11.72
CA ASP A 105 8.82 2.93 12.75
C ASP A 105 9.69 2.91 14.02
N THR A 106 9.42 3.85 14.92
CA THR A 106 10.14 3.98 16.21
C THR A 106 9.81 2.83 17.17
N ASP A 107 8.67 2.15 16.98
CA ASP A 107 8.22 1.03 17.82
C ASP A 107 8.53 -0.35 17.21
N ALA A 108 8.94 -0.41 15.95
CA ALA A 108 9.47 -1.64 15.35
C ALA A 108 10.82 -1.97 15.98
N PHE A 109 10.83 -2.95 16.89
CA PHE A 109 12.06 -3.55 17.43
C PHE A 109 13.07 -3.78 16.32
N ARG A 110 14.15 -3.02 16.35
CA ARG A 110 15.20 -3.16 15.33
C ARG A 110 15.83 -4.54 15.50
N HIS A 111 16.37 -5.09 14.41
CA HIS A 111 17.03 -6.40 14.45
C HIS A 111 18.14 -6.45 15.51
N GLU A 112 18.81 -5.31 15.72
CA GLU A 112 19.81 -5.12 16.78
C GLU A 112 19.21 -5.27 18.19
N GLU A 113 18.07 -4.61 18.47
CA GLU A 113 17.37 -4.73 19.75
C GLU A 113 16.82 -6.14 19.97
N GLN A 114 16.34 -6.82 18.91
CA GLN A 114 15.91 -8.20 18.98
C GLN A 114 17.08 -9.14 19.33
N GLU A 115 18.24 -8.94 18.73
CA GLU A 115 19.43 -9.74 19.04
C GLU A 115 19.98 -9.44 20.44
N GLU A 116 19.92 -8.19 20.89
CA GLU A 116 20.26 -7.80 22.25
C GLU A 116 19.30 -8.46 23.26
N LEU A 117 17.99 -8.43 23.00
CA LEU A 117 17.00 -9.08 23.85
C LEU A 117 17.21 -10.59 23.92
N LYS A 118 17.46 -11.27 22.79
CA LYS A 118 17.80 -12.71 22.77
C LYS A 118 19.11 -12.99 23.51
N HIS A 119 20.12 -12.13 23.35
CA HIS A 119 21.39 -12.25 24.06
C HIS A 119 21.19 -12.13 25.58
N ASN A 120 20.41 -11.14 26.03
CA ASN A 120 20.08 -10.94 27.43
C ASN A 120 19.26 -12.11 28.00
N LEU A 121 18.28 -12.63 27.26
CA LEU A 121 17.53 -13.82 27.66
C LEU A 121 18.43 -15.06 27.81
N ARG A 122 19.38 -15.27 26.89
CA ARG A 122 20.37 -16.35 26.99
C ARG A 122 21.24 -16.19 28.24
N ARG A 123 21.69 -14.96 28.54
CA ARG A 123 22.46 -14.68 29.77
C ARG A 123 21.66 -14.96 31.04
N VAL A 124 20.42 -14.48 31.11
CA VAL A 124 19.53 -14.72 32.26
C VAL A 124 19.28 -16.22 32.45
N LYS A 125 19.03 -16.96 31.36
CA LYS A 125 18.86 -18.42 31.42
C LYS A 125 20.07 -19.13 32.02
N VAL A 126 21.27 -18.82 31.54
CA VAL A 126 22.52 -19.43 32.07
C VAL A 126 22.73 -19.11 33.54
N LEU A 127 22.43 -17.87 33.96
CA LEU A 127 22.52 -17.49 35.38
C LEU A 127 21.50 -18.25 36.24
N LEU A 128 20.27 -18.43 35.76
CA LEU A 128 19.25 -19.21 36.45
C LEU A 128 19.65 -20.68 36.56
N GLU A 129 20.22 -21.29 35.51
CA GLU A 129 20.70 -22.67 35.53
C GLU A 129 21.84 -22.84 36.55
N ALA A 130 22.80 -21.92 36.59
CA ALA A 130 23.88 -21.94 37.58
C ALA A 130 23.40 -21.76 39.03
N LEU A 131 22.41 -20.89 39.25
CA LEU A 131 21.78 -20.71 40.57
C LEU A 131 20.98 -21.94 40.98
N ALA A 132 20.23 -22.53 40.05
CA ALA A 132 19.44 -23.73 40.28
C ALA A 132 20.34 -24.92 40.66
N GLU A 133 21.49 -25.09 40.00
CA GLU A 133 22.48 -26.10 40.34
C GLU A 133 23.06 -25.88 41.75
N ARG A 134 23.38 -24.62 42.09
CA ARG A 134 23.91 -24.27 43.42
C ARG A 134 22.91 -24.52 44.54
N GLU A 135 21.62 -24.27 44.31
CA GLU A 135 20.57 -24.44 45.31
C GLU A 135 19.89 -25.82 45.26
N GLY A 136 20.28 -26.69 44.32
CA GLY A 136 19.67 -28.02 44.15
C GLY A 136 18.22 -27.97 43.66
N VAL A 137 17.82 -26.89 43.00
CA VAL A 137 16.47 -26.67 42.47
C VAL A 137 16.38 -27.22 41.05
N ILE A 138 15.36 -28.04 40.77
CA ILE A 138 15.12 -28.57 39.41
C ILE A 138 14.32 -27.53 38.63
N LEU A 139 14.90 -27.00 37.55
CA LEU A 139 14.19 -26.09 36.65
C LEU A 139 13.16 -26.86 35.80
N PRO A 140 11.93 -26.34 35.64
CA PRO A 140 10.95 -26.92 34.74
C PRO A 140 11.45 -26.87 33.29
N ASP A 141 11.27 -27.97 32.56
CA ASP A 141 11.82 -28.15 31.23
C ASP A 141 11.22 -27.14 30.23
N SER A 142 12.09 -26.37 29.57
CA SER A 142 11.72 -25.27 28.66
C SER A 142 10.94 -25.70 27.42
N ALA A 143 10.80 -27.01 27.18
CA ALA A 143 10.02 -27.57 26.08
C ALA A 143 8.50 -27.58 26.32
N SER A 144 8.04 -27.33 27.54
CA SER A 144 6.60 -27.26 27.83
C SER A 144 6.10 -25.82 27.68
N PRO A 145 5.13 -25.54 26.78
CA PRO A 145 4.48 -24.24 26.75
C PRO A 145 3.94 -23.89 28.13
N PRO A 146 4.00 -22.62 28.59
CA PRO A 146 3.38 -22.23 29.84
C PRO A 146 1.92 -22.67 29.80
N ALA A 147 1.49 -23.42 30.83
CA ALA A 147 0.10 -23.84 30.94
C ALA A 147 -0.79 -22.60 30.79
N ALA A 148 -1.73 -22.66 29.85
CA ALA A 148 -2.65 -21.56 29.58
C ALA A 148 -3.29 -21.12 30.92
N PRO A 149 -3.49 -19.81 31.14
CA PRO A 149 -4.12 -19.32 32.37
C PRO A 149 -5.41 -20.09 32.59
N SER A 150 -5.56 -20.75 33.74
CA SER A 150 -6.84 -21.39 34.06
C SER A 150 -7.85 -20.27 34.26
N ASP A 151 -8.81 -20.14 33.35
CA ASP A 151 -9.93 -19.23 33.48
C ASP A 151 -10.57 -19.42 34.87
N ARG A 152 -10.37 -18.44 35.74
CA ARG A 152 -11.09 -18.23 37.00
C ARG A 152 -11.38 -16.75 37.15
#